data_AF-A0A2D7BYT8-F1
#
_entry.id   AF-A0A2D7BYT8-F1
#
_cell.length_a   1.000
_cell.length_b   1.000
_cell.length_c   1.000
_cell.angle_alpha   90.00
_cell.angle_beta   90.00
_cell.angle_gamma   90.00
#
_symmetry.space_group_name_H-M   'P 1'
#
loop_
_entity.id
_entity.type
_entity.pdbx_description
1 polymer ?
#
loop_
_entity_poly.entity_id
_entity_poly.type
_entity_poly.pdbx_seq_one_letter_code
_entity_poly.pdbx_strand_id
1 'polypeptide(L)'
;MNYTKEQTEYITVRYKDRPQMETVEHLANELGKSTKSIIGKLSREGVYERTVYTSKSGELPVTKNEICHSIAENLGLEIEHLAGLEKAPKSTLKALEAATGAQRAV
;
A
#
# COMPACT_ATOMS: atom_id res chain seq x y z
N MET A 1 4.75 32.42 -0.45
CA MET A 1 4.09 31.37 0.35
C MET A 1 2.79 31.02 -0.38
N ASN A 2 2.57 29.75 -0.81
CA ASN A 2 1.41 29.41 -1.68
C ASN A 2 0.09 29.15 -0.93
N TYR A 3 0.14 29.10 0.39
CA TYR A 3 -1.00 28.95 1.29
C TYR A 3 -0.86 29.98 2.41
N THR A 4 -1.97 30.59 2.81
CA THR A 4 -1.99 31.41 4.03
C THR A 4 -1.91 30.51 5.27
N LYS A 5 -1.79 31.13 6.46
CA LYS A 5 -1.80 30.38 7.73
C LYS A 5 -3.17 29.72 7.93
N GLU A 6 -4.24 30.46 7.67
CA GLU A 6 -5.62 30.02 7.78
C GLU A 6 -5.91 28.87 6.81
N GLN A 7 -5.42 28.96 5.57
CA GLN A 7 -5.53 27.86 4.60
C GLN A 7 -4.74 26.62 5.05
N THR A 8 -3.56 26.81 5.63
CA THR A 8 -2.75 25.69 6.14
C THR A 8 -3.47 24.99 7.28
N GLU A 9 -4.02 25.74 8.22
CA GLU A 9 -4.78 25.19 9.35
C GLU A 9 -6.05 24.48 8.86
N TYR A 10 -6.82 25.10 7.97
CA TYR A 10 -8.00 24.49 7.37
C TYR A 10 -7.68 23.16 6.68
N ILE A 11 -6.67 23.12 5.79
CA ILE A 11 -6.24 21.90 5.09
C ILE A 11 -5.88 20.80 6.09
N THR A 12 -5.07 21.12 7.11
CA THR A 12 -4.60 20.15 8.10
C THR A 12 -5.75 19.62 8.96
N VAL A 13 -6.64 20.48 9.44
CA VAL A 13 -7.80 20.10 10.26
C VAL A 13 -8.74 19.19 9.47
N ARG A 14 -9.10 19.60 8.24
CA ARG A 14 -10.02 18.82 7.39
C ARG A 14 -9.44 17.46 7.02
N TYR A 15 -8.14 17.38 6.73
CA TYR A 15 -7.51 16.10 6.44
C TYR A 15 -7.38 15.21 7.67
N LYS A 16 -7.03 15.74 8.85
CA LYS A 16 -6.96 14.95 10.10
C LYS A 16 -8.32 14.39 10.51
N ASP A 17 -9.41 15.10 10.25
CA ASP A 17 -10.78 14.63 10.50
C ASP A 17 -11.13 13.42 9.61
N ARG A 18 -10.66 13.42 8.36
CA ARG A 18 -10.92 12.33 7.41
C ARG A 18 -9.72 12.11 6.47
N PRO A 19 -8.70 11.33 6.87
CA PRO A 19 -7.41 11.22 6.16
C PRO A 19 -7.47 10.30 4.94
N GLN A 20 -8.26 10.69 3.94
CA GLN A 20 -8.51 9.92 2.73
C GLN A 20 -8.29 10.76 1.47
N MET A 21 -8.17 10.10 0.31
CA MET A 21 -7.89 10.78 -0.96
C MET A 21 -9.04 11.70 -1.38
N GLU A 22 -10.28 11.33 -1.11
CA GLU A 22 -11.44 12.15 -1.46
C GLU A 22 -11.40 13.49 -0.70
N THR A 23 -10.88 13.52 0.53
CA THR A 23 -10.69 14.77 1.29
C THR A 23 -9.64 15.67 0.60
N VAL A 24 -8.57 15.08 0.08
CA VAL A 24 -7.56 15.80 -0.71
C VAL A 24 -8.17 16.38 -1.99
N GLU A 25 -9.01 15.61 -2.68
CA GLU A 25 -9.70 16.04 -3.90
C GLU A 25 -10.68 17.18 -3.63
N HIS A 26 -11.46 17.09 -2.53
CA HIS A 26 -12.35 18.18 -2.11
C HIS A 26 -11.58 19.46 -1.79
N LEU A 27 -10.50 19.38 -1.01
CA LEU A 27 -9.66 20.53 -0.68
C LEU A 27 -9.00 21.13 -1.93
N ALA A 28 -8.59 20.29 -2.88
CA ALA A 28 -8.01 20.73 -4.15
C ALA A 28 -9.03 21.53 -4.98
N ASN A 29 -10.25 21.02 -5.12
CA ASN A 29 -11.33 21.68 -5.83
C ASN A 29 -11.75 23.00 -5.15
N GLU A 30 -11.94 22.98 -3.83
CA GLU A 30 -12.37 24.16 -3.05
C GLU A 30 -11.36 25.31 -3.11
N LEU A 31 -10.06 25.00 -3.05
CA LEU A 31 -8.99 25.99 -3.02
C LEU A 31 -8.41 26.32 -4.41
N GLY A 32 -8.95 25.72 -5.48
CA GLY A 32 -8.45 25.88 -6.85
C GLY A 32 -6.99 25.43 -7.01
N LYS A 33 -6.60 24.33 -6.36
CA LYS A 33 -5.25 23.75 -6.38
C LYS A 33 -5.26 22.36 -7.01
N SER A 34 -4.07 21.87 -7.38
CA SER A 34 -3.93 20.46 -7.74
C SER A 34 -3.87 19.58 -6.49
N THR A 35 -4.36 18.34 -6.60
CA THR A 35 -4.22 17.31 -5.55
C THR A 35 -2.77 17.13 -5.11
N LYS A 36 -1.82 17.13 -6.06
CA LYS A 36 -0.37 17.11 -5.79
C LYS A 36 0.09 18.25 -4.88
N SER A 37 -0.48 19.45 -5.03
CA SER A 37 -0.16 20.61 -4.20
C SER A 37 -0.69 20.45 -2.77
N ILE A 38 -1.90 19.91 -2.62
CA ILE A 38 -2.50 19.63 -1.30
C ILE A 38 -1.71 18.53 -0.58
N ILE A 39 -1.40 17.43 -1.25
CA ILE A 39 -0.56 16.35 -0.69
C ILE A 39 0.80 16.89 -0.27
N GLY A 40 1.44 17.71 -1.11
CA GLY A 40 2.71 18.35 -0.78
C GLY A 40 2.63 19.28 0.44
N LYS A 41 1.51 20.00 0.60
CA LYS A 41 1.25 20.83 1.79
C LYS A 41 1.09 19.95 3.04
N LEU A 42 0.22 18.94 3.01
CA LEU A 42 -0.01 18.00 4.12
C LEU A 42 1.27 17.24 4.50
N SER A 43 2.10 16.89 3.51
CA SER A 43 3.38 16.21 3.74
C SER A 43 4.39 17.10 4.45
N ARG A 44 4.46 18.40 4.10
CA ARG A 44 5.31 19.38 4.78
C ARG A 44 4.86 19.69 6.21
N GLU A 45 3.55 19.63 6.45
CA GLU A 45 2.98 19.72 7.80
C GLU A 45 3.11 18.41 8.59
N GLY A 46 3.60 17.33 7.95
CA GLY A 46 3.84 16.03 8.60
C GLY A 46 2.57 15.23 8.90
N VAL A 47 1.44 15.56 8.26
CA VAL A 47 0.12 14.98 8.57
C VAL A 47 -0.44 14.10 7.46
N TYR A 48 0.21 14.06 6.28
CA TYR A 48 -0.27 13.24 5.17
C TYR A 48 -0.06 11.75 5.43
N GLU A 49 -1.14 10.98 5.44
CA GLU A 49 -1.11 9.53 5.54
C GLU A 49 -1.04 8.95 4.13
N ARG A 50 0.14 8.41 3.78
CA ARG A 50 0.31 7.76 2.48
C ARG A 50 -0.60 6.53 2.46
N THR A 51 -1.58 6.52 1.56
CA THR A 51 -2.38 5.33 1.29
C THR A 51 -1.45 4.17 0.96
N VAL A 52 -1.58 3.09 1.72
CA VAL A 52 -0.94 1.83 1.39
C VAL A 52 -1.57 1.35 0.09
N TYR A 53 -0.76 1.17 -0.94
CA TYR A 53 -1.25 0.65 -2.20
C TYR A 53 -1.73 -0.78 -1.96
N THR A 54 -3.05 -0.98 -1.95
CA THR A 54 -3.66 -2.31 -1.91
C THR A 54 -4.01 -2.75 -3.33
N SER A 55 -4.00 -4.05 -3.57
CA SER A 55 -4.55 -4.61 -4.81
C SER A 55 -6.07 -4.34 -4.93
N LYS A 56 -6.67 -4.63 -6.08
CA LYS A 56 -8.12 -4.47 -6.32
C LYS A 56 -9.01 -5.20 -5.29
N SER A 57 -8.49 -6.23 -4.61
CA SER A 57 -9.18 -6.97 -3.56
C SER A 57 -8.90 -6.45 -2.15
N GLY A 58 -8.15 -5.36 -1.97
CA GLY A 58 -7.79 -4.82 -0.65
C GLY A 58 -6.58 -5.52 0.01
N GLU A 59 -6.05 -6.59 -0.59
CA GLU A 59 -4.85 -7.25 -0.09
C GLU A 59 -3.60 -6.40 -0.33
N LEU A 60 -2.67 -6.44 0.62
CA LEU A 60 -1.33 -5.91 0.43
C LEU A 60 -0.65 -6.59 -0.78
N PRO A 61 0.05 -5.83 -1.63
CA PRO A 61 0.71 -6.37 -2.80
C PRO A 61 1.89 -7.25 -2.36
N VAL A 62 1.72 -8.56 -2.44
CA VAL A 62 2.82 -9.53 -2.25
C VAL A 62 3.52 -9.77 -3.58
N THR A 63 4.85 -9.77 -3.63
CA THR A 63 5.64 -10.11 -4.81
C THR A 63 5.68 -11.63 -5.04
N LYS A 64 6.05 -12.07 -6.24
CA LYS A 64 6.20 -13.52 -6.50
C LYS A 64 7.31 -14.13 -5.65
N ASN A 65 8.40 -13.39 -5.42
CA ASN A 65 9.52 -13.85 -4.61
C ASN A 65 9.11 -14.09 -3.16
N GLU A 66 8.32 -13.18 -2.57
CA GLU A 66 7.79 -13.36 -1.21
C GLU A 66 6.91 -14.61 -1.11
N ILE A 67 6.07 -14.89 -2.12
CA ILE A 67 5.28 -16.13 -2.17
C ILE A 67 6.21 -17.36 -2.26
N CYS A 68 7.25 -17.33 -3.10
CA CYS A 68 8.23 -18.41 -3.18
C CYS A 68 8.97 -18.65 -1.86
N HIS A 69 9.33 -17.58 -1.13
CA HIS A 69 9.93 -17.69 0.20
C HIS A 69 8.96 -18.34 1.20
N SER A 70 7.68 -17.94 1.21
CA SER A 70 6.69 -18.60 2.07
C SER A 70 6.53 -20.08 1.73
N ILE A 71 6.51 -20.45 0.45
CA ILE A 71 6.47 -21.86 0.03
C ILE A 71 7.70 -22.63 0.54
N ALA A 72 8.90 -22.06 0.38
CA ALA A 72 10.13 -22.69 0.86
C ALA A 72 10.09 -22.91 2.37
N GLU A 73 9.68 -21.89 3.12
CA GLU A 73 9.54 -21.95 4.57
C GLU A 73 8.51 -23.01 5.01
N ASN A 74 7.36 -23.07 4.34
CA ASN A 74 6.32 -24.06 4.62
C ASN A 74 6.78 -25.49 4.39
N LEU A 75 7.68 -25.70 3.42
CA LEU A 75 8.24 -27.00 3.09
C LEU A 75 9.53 -27.33 3.88
N GLY A 76 10.06 -26.39 4.66
CA GLY A 76 11.36 -26.55 5.33
C GLY A 76 12.54 -26.66 4.35
N LEU A 77 12.45 -25.96 3.21
CA LEU A 77 13.48 -25.93 2.18
C LEU A 77 14.19 -24.58 2.15
N GLU A 78 15.47 -24.60 1.78
CA GLU A 78 16.17 -23.39 1.36
C GLU A 78 15.62 -22.89 0.01
N ILE A 79 15.56 -21.57 -0.16
CA ILE A 79 14.93 -20.93 -1.34
C ILE A 79 15.62 -21.30 -2.66
N GLU A 80 16.91 -21.61 -2.61
CA GLU A 80 17.73 -22.02 -3.75
C GLU A 80 17.19 -23.30 -4.40
N HIS A 81 16.52 -24.17 -3.63
CA HIS A 81 15.86 -25.36 -4.17
C HIS A 81 14.62 -25.03 -5.02
N LEU A 82 14.06 -23.83 -4.86
CA LEU A 82 12.89 -23.35 -5.62
C LEU A 82 13.30 -22.38 -6.74
N ALA A 83 14.58 -22.31 -7.11
CA ALA A 83 15.04 -21.45 -8.20
C ALA A 83 14.24 -21.71 -9.50
N GLY A 84 13.72 -20.64 -10.09
CA GLY A 84 12.88 -20.68 -11.29
C GLY A 84 11.37 -20.71 -10.99
N LEU A 85 10.96 -21.03 -9.76
CA LEU A 85 9.56 -21.00 -9.36
C LEU A 85 8.97 -19.59 -9.48
N GLU A 86 9.76 -18.54 -9.26
CA GLU A 86 9.33 -17.15 -9.39
C GLU A 86 8.88 -16.76 -10.81
N LYS A 87 9.25 -17.56 -11.83
CA LYS A 87 8.78 -17.39 -13.20
C LYS A 87 7.33 -17.83 -13.40
N ALA A 88 6.78 -18.67 -12.53
CA ALA A 88 5.41 -19.16 -12.64
C ALA A 88 4.37 -18.03 -12.54
N PRO A 89 3.13 -18.27 -13.02
CA PRO A 89 2.02 -17.34 -12.79
C PRO A 89 1.79 -17.12 -11.29
N LYS A 90 1.50 -15.87 -10.89
CA LYS A 90 1.30 -15.54 -9.47
C LYS A 90 0.13 -16.30 -8.84
N SER A 91 -0.91 -16.61 -9.62
CA SER A 91 -2.04 -17.43 -9.18
C SER A 91 -1.62 -18.86 -8.83
N THR A 92 -0.73 -19.46 -9.63
CA THR A 92 -0.15 -20.79 -9.35
C THR A 92 0.65 -20.77 -8.06
N LEU A 93 1.47 -19.72 -7.86
CA LEU A 93 2.25 -19.57 -6.62
C LEU A 93 1.35 -19.45 -5.38
N LYS A 94 0.28 -18.65 -5.44
CA LYS A 94 -0.69 -18.54 -4.34
C LYS A 94 -1.37 -19.87 -4.00
N ALA A 95 -1.69 -20.67 -5.01
CA ALA A 95 -2.30 -21.99 -4.78
C ALA A 95 -1.32 -22.95 -4.08
N LEU A 96 -0.04 -22.92 -4.46
CA LEU A 96 1.00 -23.72 -3.80
C LEU A 96 1.25 -23.26 -2.36
N GLU A 97 1.39 -21.95 -2.14
CA GLU A 97 1.57 -21.35 -0.81
C GLU A 97 0.45 -21.76 0.16
N ALA A 98 -0.81 -21.68 -0.29
CA ALA A 98 -1.95 -22.12 0.51
C ALA A 98 -1.91 -23.62 0.83
N ALA A 99 -1.56 -24.46 -0.15
CA ALA A 99 -1.49 -25.91 0.03
C ALA A 99 -0.36 -26.34 0.98
N THR A 100 0.82 -25.73 0.87
CA THR A 100 1.98 -26.06 1.73
C THR A 100 1.82 -25.47 3.13
N GLY A 101 1.19 -24.30 3.27
CA GLY A 101 0.88 -23.71 4.58
C GLY A 101 -0.12 -24.54 5.39
N ALA A 102 -1.09 -25.17 4.74
CA ALA A 102 -2.05 -26.05 5.42
C ALA A 102 -1.40 -27.29 6.04
N GLN A 103 -0.30 -27.79 5.47
CA GLN A 103 0.44 -28.95 6.00
C GLN A 103 1.20 -28.64 7.30
N ARG A 104 1.49 -27.36 7.58
CA ARG A 104 2.18 -26.91 8.80
C ARG A 104 1.26 -26.79 10.01
N ALA A 105 -0.06 -26.78 9.81
CA ALA A 105 -1.06 -26.55 10.85
C ALA A 105 -1.55 -27.84 11.54
N VAL A 106 -0.82 -28.95 11.41
CA VAL A 106 -1.14 -30.28 11.97
C VAL A 106 0.03 -30.76 12.83
#